data_AF-A0AAE1PGW3-F1
#
_entry.id   AF-A0AAE1PGW3-F1
#
_cell.length_a   1.000
_cell.length_b   1.000
_cell.length_c   1.000
_cell.angle_alpha   90.00
_cell.angle_beta   90.00
_cell.angle_gamma   90.00
#
_symmetry.space_group_name_H-M   'P 1'
#
loop_
_entity.id
_entity.type
_entity.pdbx_description
1 polymer ?
#
loop_
_entity_poly.entity_id
_entity_poly.type
_entity_poly.pdbx_seq_one_letter_code
_entity_poly.pdbx_strand_id
1 'polypeptide(L)'
;MERQLEALTDLLTQQAEAAQRAQEEGQRREEQLNHLLERMVAQQNSQSTSRTGSDDTSSSSNTFTHGVRFPASAATTPHLTSSASLREFDAWRHKFEVYVTLTKINMLTRTELH
;
A
#
# COMPACT_ATOMS: atom_id res chain seq x y z
N MET A 1 21.54 43.70 -27.42
CA MET A 1 22.04 43.10 -26.17
C MET A 1 21.02 43.19 -25.05
N GLU A 2 20.40 44.34 -24.80
CA GLU A 2 19.42 44.52 -23.71
C GLU A 2 18.24 43.52 -23.76
N ARG A 3 17.63 43.30 -24.93
CA ARG A 3 16.55 42.31 -25.09
C ARG A 3 16.96 40.85 -24.80
N GLN A 4 18.24 40.50 -24.96
CA GLN A 4 18.72 39.16 -24.65
C GLN A 4 18.94 38.98 -23.14
N LEU A 5 19.36 40.05 -22.45
CA LEU A 5 19.47 40.04 -20.99
C LEU A 5 18.09 39.96 -20.32
N GLU A 6 17.10 40.66 -20.87
CA GLU A 6 15.72 40.61 -20.38
C GLU A 6 15.12 39.21 -20.54
N ALA A 7 15.27 38.60 -21.72
CA ALA A 7 14.81 37.23 -21.97
C ALA A 7 15.51 36.16 -21.09
N LEU A 8 16.80 36.33 -20.79
CA LEU A 8 17.52 35.43 -19.88
C LEU A 8 17.07 35.62 -18.43
N THR A 9 16.74 36.85 -18.03
CA THR A 9 16.24 37.16 -16.69
C THR A 9 14.86 36.54 -16.48
N ASP A 10 13.96 36.66 -17.47
CA ASP A 10 12.64 36.03 -17.45
C ASP A 10 12.71 34.49 -17.43
N LEU A 11 13.70 33.92 -18.14
CA LEU A 11 13.91 32.47 -18.12
C LEU A 11 14.41 32.00 -16.75
N LEU A 12 15.32 32.74 -16.13
CA LEU A 12 15.84 32.43 -14.79
C LEU A 12 14.76 32.54 -13.71
N THR A 13 13.88 33.54 -13.79
CA THR A 13 12.75 33.67 -12.84
C THR A 13 11.75 32.54 -13.01
N GLN A 14 11.40 32.16 -14.25
CA GLN A 14 10.55 30.99 -14.49
C GLN A 14 11.18 29.69 -13.97
N GLN A 15 12.49 29.51 -14.16
CA GLN A 15 13.18 28.31 -13.67
C GLN A 15 13.20 28.27 -12.13
N ALA A 16 13.41 29.42 -11.48
CA ALA A 16 13.38 29.53 -10.03
C ALA A 16 11.99 29.21 -9.47
N GLU A 17 10.93 29.75 -10.07
CA GLU A 17 9.55 29.44 -9.67
C GLU A 17 9.21 27.95 -9.86
N ALA A 18 9.62 27.36 -10.98
CA ALA A 18 9.39 25.94 -11.23
C ALA A 18 10.15 25.05 -10.23
N ALA A 19 11.40 25.40 -9.89
CA ALA A 19 12.19 24.70 -8.88
C ALA A 19 11.56 24.82 -7.50
N GLN A 20 11.04 26.00 -7.14
CA GLN A 20 10.38 26.21 -5.86
C GLN A 20 9.09 25.37 -5.75
N ARG A 21 8.25 25.33 -6.79
CA ARG A 21 7.05 24.47 -6.80
C ARG A 21 7.40 23.00 -6.67
N ALA A 22 8.43 22.54 -7.39
CA ALA A 22 8.91 21.15 -7.28
C ALA A 22 9.44 20.83 -5.87
N GLN A 23 10.09 21.77 -5.20
CA GLN A 23 10.55 21.62 -3.82
C GLN A 23 9.37 21.53 -2.84
N GLU A 24 8.36 22.38 -2.97
CA GLU A 24 7.15 22.34 -2.14
C GLU A 24 6.38 21.03 -2.32
N GLU A 25 6.25 20.54 -3.55
CA GLU A 25 5.65 19.22 -3.84
C GLU A 25 6.48 18.07 -3.28
N GLY A 26 7.82 18.19 -3.34
CA GLY A 26 8.75 17.23 -2.75
C GLY A 26 8.58 17.13 -1.23
N GLN A 27 8.53 18.27 -0.55
CA GLN A 27 8.29 18.34 0.90
C GLN A 27 6.94 17.72 1.27
N ARG A 28 5.87 18.04 0.54
CA ARG A 28 4.54 17.44 0.79
C ARG A 28 4.54 15.92 0.60
N ARG A 29 5.22 15.40 -0.42
CA ARG A 29 5.36 13.94 -0.61
C ARG A 29 6.16 13.32 0.53
N GLU A 30 7.24 13.96 0.97
CA GLU A 30 8.09 13.47 2.06
C GLU A 30 7.31 13.42 3.38
N GLU A 31 6.55 14.47 3.71
CA GLU A 31 5.67 14.50 4.87
C GLU A 31 4.62 13.38 4.83
N GLN A 32 3.98 13.17 3.68
CA GLN A 32 3.01 12.07 3.49
C GLN A 32 3.66 10.69 3.68
N LEU A 33 4.87 10.49 3.15
CA LEU A 33 5.61 9.25 3.32
C LEU A 33 6.00 9.02 4.79
N ASN A 34 6.50 10.04 5.47
CA ASN A 34 6.80 9.95 6.91
C ASN A 34 5.57 9.60 7.73
N HIS A 35 4.42 10.21 7.45
CA HIS A 35 3.18 9.93 8.16
C HIS A 35 2.68 8.49 7.91
N LEU A 36 2.88 7.96 6.70
CA LEU A 36 2.56 6.57 6.38
C LEU A 36 3.49 5.59 7.12
N LEU A 37 4.79 5.87 7.14
CA LEU A 37 5.78 5.07 7.87
C LEU A 37 5.48 5.06 9.37
N GLU A 38 5.17 6.23 9.94
CA GLU A 38 4.81 6.36 11.36
C GLU A 38 3.57 5.52 11.70
N ARG A 39 2.52 5.56 10.86
CA ARG A 39 1.33 4.71 11.04
C ARG A 39 1.64 3.22 10.94
N MET A 40 2.51 2.82 10.00
CA MET A 40 2.90 1.42 9.82
C MET A 40 3.65 0.90 11.05
N VAL A 41 4.58 1.69 11.60
CA VAL A 41 5.31 1.34 12.84
C VAL A 41 4.37 1.26 14.03
N ALA A 42 3.45 2.24 14.18
CA ALA A 42 2.46 2.23 15.25
C ALA A 42 1.51 1.01 15.17
N GLN A 43 1.13 0.60 13.95
CA GLN A 43 0.30 -0.57 13.70
C GLN A 43 1.03 -1.89 14.00
N GLN A 44 2.32 -1.99 13.67
CA GLN A 44 3.15 -3.16 13.97
C GLN A 44 3.36 -3.35 15.48
N ASN A 45 3.58 -2.26 16.22
CA ASN A 45 3.69 -2.31 17.68
C ASN A 45 2.37 -2.70 18.37
N SER A 46 1.24 -2.23 17.83
CA SER A 46 -0.09 -2.56 18.38
C SER A 46 -0.50 -4.02 18.15
N GLN A 47 -0.03 -4.67 17.07
CA GLN A 47 -0.25 -6.11 16.87
C GLN A 47 0.61 -6.99 17.79
N SER A 48 1.79 -6.52 18.17
CA SER A 48 2.75 -7.31 18.96
C SER A 48 2.40 -7.43 20.45
N THR A 49 1.65 -6.48 21.01
CA THR A 49 1.20 -6.49 22.42
C THR A 49 -0.03 -7.34 22.70
N SER A 50 -0.72 -7.86 21.67
CA SER A 50 -1.94 -8.67 21.82
C SER A 50 -1.70 -10.19 21.97
N ARG A 51 -0.45 -10.66 21.94
CA ARG A 51 -0.11 -12.10 21.96
C ARG A 51 0.40 -12.65 23.29
N THR A 52 0.44 -11.85 24.35
CA THR A 52 0.98 -12.28 25.65
C THR A 52 -0.08 -12.15 26.73
N GLY A 53 -1.04 -13.07 26.73
CA GLY A 53 -2.06 -13.13 27.77
C GLY A 53 -3.08 -14.22 27.53
N SER A 54 -2.78 -15.43 27.98
CA SER A 54 -3.57 -16.16 29.00
C SER A 54 -3.30 -17.65 28.87
N ASP A 55 -2.61 -18.17 29.88
CA ASP A 55 -2.60 -19.59 30.19
C ASP A 55 -3.98 -20.00 30.73
N ASP A 56 -4.24 -21.30 30.56
CA ASP A 56 -5.07 -22.17 31.41
C ASP A 56 -6.54 -22.50 31.04
N THR A 57 -6.77 -23.82 31.09
CA THR A 57 -7.96 -24.60 31.44
C THR A 57 -9.16 -24.73 30.46
N SER A 58 -9.23 -25.93 29.86
CA SER A 58 -10.36 -26.86 29.74
C SER A 58 -11.78 -26.41 29.36
N SER A 59 -12.37 -27.23 28.48
CA SER A 59 -13.77 -27.70 28.46
C SER A 59 -14.66 -27.21 27.31
N SER A 60 -15.17 -28.22 26.60
CA SER A 60 -16.23 -28.23 25.62
C SER A 60 -17.45 -27.37 25.97
N SER A 61 -17.98 -26.64 24.98
CA SER A 61 -19.42 -26.46 24.82
C SER A 61 -19.77 -26.08 23.38
N ASN A 62 -20.64 -26.90 22.79
CA ASN A 62 -21.28 -26.71 21.49
C ASN A 62 -22.08 -25.40 21.44
N THR A 63 -21.90 -24.62 20.37
CA THR A 63 -23.03 -23.97 19.70
C THR A 63 -22.75 -23.91 18.20
N PHE A 64 -23.45 -24.79 17.49
CA PHE A 64 -23.61 -24.79 16.05
C PHE A 64 -24.27 -23.47 15.63
N THR A 65 -23.45 -22.51 15.21
CA THR A 65 -23.88 -21.48 14.26
C THR A 65 -23.05 -21.74 13.01
N HIS A 66 -23.72 -22.29 11.99
CA HIS A 66 -23.10 -22.59 10.70
C HIS A 66 -22.93 -21.28 9.92
N GLY A 67 -22.19 -20.33 10.50
CA GLY A 67 -21.52 -19.32 9.72
C GLY A 67 -20.44 -20.05 8.95
N VAL A 68 -20.51 -20.03 7.62
CA VAL A 68 -19.45 -20.53 6.76
C VAL A 68 -18.18 -19.80 7.16
N ARG A 69 -17.38 -20.45 8.00
CA ARG A 69 -16.09 -19.97 8.48
C ARG A 69 -15.18 -19.99 7.27
N PHE A 70 -15.16 -18.90 6.52
CA PHE A 70 -14.09 -18.67 5.58
C PHE A 70 -12.79 -18.79 6.38
N PRO A 71 -11.85 -19.65 5.97
CA PRO A 71 -10.56 -19.72 6.64
C PRO A 71 -9.96 -18.31 6.57
N ALA A 72 -9.92 -17.62 7.71
CA ALA A 72 -9.32 -16.30 7.88
C ALA A 72 -7.78 -16.33 7.73
N SER A 73 -7.25 -17.39 7.13
CA SER A 73 -5.85 -17.61 6.82
C SER A 73 -5.72 -17.84 5.31
N ALA A 74 -4.87 -17.02 4.70
CA ALA A 74 -4.19 -17.27 3.43
C ALA A 74 -4.88 -16.89 2.12
N ALA A 75 -5.44 -15.68 2.01
CA ALA A 75 -5.24 -14.94 0.76
C ALA A 75 -3.79 -14.42 0.76
N THR A 76 -2.80 -15.32 0.67
CA THR A 76 -1.40 -14.93 0.56
C THR A 76 -1.24 -14.25 -0.79
N THR A 77 -0.76 -13.01 -0.80
CA THR A 77 -0.50 -12.27 -2.04
C THR A 77 0.38 -13.13 -2.94
N PRO A 78 -0.07 -13.48 -4.15
CA PRO A 78 0.70 -14.36 -5.02
C PRO A 78 1.96 -13.63 -5.46
N HIS A 79 3.12 -14.19 -5.13
CA HIS A 79 4.42 -13.63 -5.48
C HIS A 79 4.99 -14.35 -6.72
N LEU A 80 5.61 -13.58 -7.61
CA LEU A 80 6.36 -14.10 -8.75
C LEU A 80 7.81 -13.62 -8.65
N THR A 81 8.77 -14.53 -8.72
CA THR A 81 10.20 -14.18 -8.74
C THR A 81 10.60 -13.75 -10.15
N SER A 82 11.59 -12.85 -10.28
CA SER A 82 12.07 -12.37 -11.58
C SER A 82 12.69 -13.45 -12.46
N SER A 83 13.07 -14.59 -11.88
CA SER A 83 13.63 -15.76 -12.58
C SER A 83 12.58 -16.83 -12.89
N ALA A 84 11.29 -16.54 -12.75
CA ALA A 84 10.23 -17.51 -12.94
C ALA A 84 10.12 -17.95 -14.41
N SER A 85 9.86 -19.24 -14.62
CA SER A 85 9.62 -19.78 -15.95
C SER A 85 8.26 -19.35 -16.52
N LEU A 86 8.06 -19.47 -17.84
CA LEU A 86 6.77 -19.14 -18.47
C LEU A 86 5.61 -19.96 -17.88
N ARG A 87 5.88 -21.22 -17.52
CA ARG A 87 4.90 -22.10 -16.87
C ARG A 87 4.53 -21.62 -15.46
N GLU A 88 5.51 -21.09 -14.72
CA GLU A 88 5.27 -20.51 -13.39
C GLU A 88 4.48 -19.20 -13.48
N PHE A 89 4.71 -18.41 -14.53
CA PHE A 89 3.93 -17.21 -14.81
C PHE A 89 2.44 -17.54 -15.05
N ASP A 90 2.14 -18.55 -15.86
CA ASP A 90 0.75 -18.97 -16.11
C ASP A 90 0.05 -19.44 -14.83
N ALA A 91 0.76 -20.22 -14.00
CA ALA A 91 0.25 -20.65 -12.69
C ALA A 91 0.04 -19.47 -11.72
N TRP A 92 0.94 -18.48 -11.74
CA TRP A 92 0.81 -17.27 -10.94
C TRP A 92 -0.37 -16.42 -11.39
N ARG A 93 -0.57 -16.25 -12.71
CA ARG A 93 -1.67 -15.48 -13.28
C ARG A 93 -3.03 -16.01 -12.80
N HIS A 94 -3.22 -17.33 -12.80
CA HIS A 94 -4.47 -17.93 -12.33
C HIS A 94 -4.68 -17.70 -10.82
N LYS A 95 -3.63 -17.81 -10.00
CA LYS A 95 -3.69 -17.49 -8.56
C LYS A 95 -3.98 -16.01 -8.31
N PHE A 96 -3.43 -15.12 -9.13
CA PHE A 96 -3.67 -13.67 -9.05
C PHE A 96 -5.13 -13.31 -9.36
N GLU A 97 -5.73 -13.93 -10.38
CA GLU A 97 -7.14 -13.70 -10.73
C GLU A 97 -8.10 -14.10 -9.59
N VAL A 98 -7.85 -15.27 -8.98
CA VAL A 98 -8.60 -15.74 -7.80
C VAL A 98 -8.37 -14.81 -6.61
N TYR A 99 -7.13 -14.38 -6.38
CA TYR A 99 -6.78 -13.43 -5.32
C TYR A 99 -7.54 -12.10 -5.49
N VAL A 100 -7.55 -11.50 -6.68
CA VAL A 100 -8.28 -10.26 -6.97
C VAL A 100 -9.78 -10.41 -6.73
N THR A 101 -10.36 -11.56 -7.11
CA THR A 101 -11.77 -11.87 -6.89
C THR A 101 -12.12 -11.97 -5.40
N LEU A 102 -11.29 -12.68 -4.63
CA LEU A 102 -11.51 -12.89 -3.19
C LEU A 102 -11.28 -11.63 -2.36
N THR A 103 -10.26 -10.84 -2.71
CA THR A 103 -9.87 -9.63 -1.98
C THR A 103 -10.68 -8.41 -2.39
N LYS A 104 -11.45 -8.48 -3.48
CA LYS A 104 -12.21 -7.36 -4.06
C LYS A 104 -11.34 -6.11 -4.28
N ILE A 105 -10.04 -6.25 -4.54
CA ILE A 105 -9.11 -5.12 -4.73
C ILE A 105 -9.56 -4.21 -5.90
N ASN A 106 -10.22 -4.77 -6.91
CA ASN A 106 -10.82 -4.00 -8.01
C ASN A 106 -12.00 -3.10 -7.60
N MET A 107 -12.55 -3.23 -6.39
CA MET A 107 -13.59 -2.35 -5.85
C MET A 107 -13.00 -1.11 -5.16
N LEU A 108 -11.70 -1.13 -4.80
CA LEU A 108 -11.03 -0.03 -4.10
C LEU A 108 -10.51 1.07 -5.03
N THR A 109 -10.51 0.87 -6.36
CA THR A 109 -9.97 1.84 -7.33
C THR A 109 -10.94 2.94 -7.75
N ARG A 110 -12.11 3.11 -7.10
CA ARG A 110 -13.09 4.11 -7.56
C ARG A 110 -13.95 4.82 -6.49
N THR A 111 -13.63 4.71 -5.20
CA THR A 111 -14.42 5.37 -4.14
C THR A 111 -13.57 6.26 -3.24
N GLU A 112 -12.75 7.14 -3.80
CA GLU A 112 -12.22 8.33 -3.10
C GLU A 112 -12.10 9.48 -4.12
N LEU A 113 -13.25 10.03 -4.52
CA LEU A 113 -13.35 11.33 -5.18
C LEU A 113 -14.78 11.84 -4.94
N HIS A 114 -15.06 12.23 -3.71
CA HIS A 114 -16.20 13.10 -3.40
C HIS A 114 -15.94 13.94 -2.17
#